data_AF-A0A2T9X2V2-F1
#
_entry.id   AF-A0A2T9X2V2-F1
#
_cell.length_a   1.000
_cell.length_b   1.000
_cell.length_c   1.000
_cell.angle_alpha   90.00
_cell.angle_beta   90.00
_cell.angle_gamma   90.00
#
_symmetry.space_group_name_H-M   'P 1'
#
loop_
_entity.id
_entity.type
_entity.pdbx_description
1 polymer ?
#
loop_
_entity_poly.entity_id
_entity_poly.type
_entity_poly.pdbx_seq_one_letter_code
_entity_poly.pdbx_strand_id
1 'polypeptide(L)'
;MLLSYFSSGFPSHVKGKALDLSSDDMEYFYSPFYGRIERIEKFVVGRPNRFAEVNYDYLILLRRENGKLIKILHVEPFITVGEEIKKGDKLGKFLINPYTGGDFLHAHIEGLRIKFPKLTKYDERGIGKVV
;
A
#
# COMPACT_ATOMS: atom_id res chain seq x y z
N MET A 1 6.60 10.31 -5.85
CA MET A 1 5.82 9.07 -5.80
C MET A 1 6.80 7.92 -5.70
N LEU A 2 6.76 7.20 -4.58
CA LEU A 2 7.56 6.00 -4.36
C LEU A 2 6.68 4.77 -4.51
N LEU A 3 7.25 3.72 -5.09
CA LEU A 3 6.58 2.44 -5.31
C LEU A 3 7.55 1.32 -5.00
N SER A 4 7.11 0.34 -4.20
CA SER A 4 7.93 -0.80 -3.81
C SER A 4 7.14 -2.09 -3.70
N TYR A 5 7.72 -3.19 -4.19
CA TYR A 5 7.21 -4.54 -3.97
C TYR A 5 7.90 -5.26 -2.82
N PHE A 6 9.07 -4.78 -2.40
CA PHE A 6 10.02 -5.52 -1.57
C PHE A 6 10.57 -4.66 -0.42
N SER A 7 9.79 -3.67 0.03
CA SER A 7 10.13 -2.73 1.12
C SER A 7 10.24 -3.43 2.47
N SER A 8 9.57 -4.57 2.64
CA SER A 8 9.59 -5.32 3.88
C SER A 8 9.75 -6.83 3.67
N GLY A 9 10.25 -7.50 4.71
CA GLY A 9 10.35 -8.97 4.77
C GLY A 9 9.03 -9.68 5.06
N PHE A 10 7.90 -8.97 5.09
CA PHE A 10 6.61 -9.58 5.37
C PHE A 10 6.17 -10.51 4.22
N PRO A 11 5.46 -11.63 4.52
CA PRO A 11 5.15 -12.65 3.52
C PRO A 11 4.45 -12.14 2.25
N SER A 12 3.65 -11.08 2.35
CA SER A 12 2.96 -10.50 1.18
C SER A 12 3.95 -9.85 0.20
N HIS A 13 4.97 -9.14 0.68
CA HIS A 13 6.03 -8.57 -0.16
C HIS A 13 6.97 -9.64 -0.71
N VAL A 14 7.40 -10.58 0.15
CA VAL A 14 8.27 -11.70 -0.26
C VAL A 14 7.62 -12.53 -1.38
N LYS A 15 6.29 -12.66 -1.38
CA LYS A 15 5.54 -13.41 -2.42
C LYS A 15 5.11 -12.53 -3.61
N GLY A 16 5.48 -11.25 -3.65
CA GLY A 16 5.06 -10.32 -4.70
C GLY A 16 3.55 -10.11 -4.77
N LYS A 17 2.86 -10.21 -3.62
CA LYS A 17 1.40 -10.06 -3.47
C LYS A 17 0.98 -8.72 -2.88
N ALA A 18 1.94 -7.92 -2.44
CA ALA A 18 1.74 -6.57 -1.93
C ALA A 18 2.50 -5.53 -2.77
N LEU A 19 1.98 -4.31 -2.73
CA LEU A 19 2.56 -3.12 -3.32
C LEU A 19 2.46 -2.00 -2.30
N ASP A 20 3.59 -1.39 -1.97
CA ASP A 20 3.64 -0.16 -1.20
C ASP A 20 3.65 1.01 -2.17
N LEU A 21 2.69 1.91 -1.98
CA LEU A 21 2.49 3.08 -2.82
C LEU A 21 2.41 4.34 -1.96
N SER A 22 3.27 5.30 -2.28
CA SER A 22 3.26 6.63 -1.68
C SER A 22 2.72 7.69 -2.65
N SER A 23 2.53 8.91 -2.16
CA SER A 23 2.21 10.12 -2.94
C SER A 23 3.44 11.02 -3.09
N ASP A 24 3.32 12.11 -3.84
CA ASP A 24 4.38 13.13 -3.91
C ASP A 24 4.44 13.98 -2.64
N ASP A 25 3.29 14.22 -2.00
CA ASP A 25 3.20 15.00 -0.76
C ASP A 25 3.63 14.23 0.49
N MET A 26 3.83 12.91 0.38
CA MET A 26 4.14 12.01 1.50
C MET A 26 3.15 12.14 2.67
N GLU A 27 1.93 12.61 2.44
CA GLU A 27 0.97 12.90 3.50
C GLU A 27 -0.32 12.12 3.30
N TYR A 28 -0.84 12.12 2.07
CA TYR A 28 -2.14 11.56 1.76
C TYR A 28 -2.07 10.39 0.81
N PHE A 29 -2.91 9.39 1.04
CA PHE A 29 -3.15 8.33 0.09
C PHE A 29 -4.25 8.75 -0.90
N TYR A 30 -3.86 8.94 -2.16
CA TYR A 30 -4.79 9.17 -3.27
C TYR A 30 -5.11 7.82 -3.92
N SER A 31 -6.40 7.49 -4.03
CA SER A 31 -6.85 6.20 -4.55
C SER A 31 -6.46 6.06 -6.03
N PRO A 32 -5.71 5.01 -6.43
CA PRO A 32 -5.54 4.66 -7.84
C PRO A 32 -6.69 3.77 -8.37
N PHE A 33 -7.71 3.54 -7.54
CA PHE A 33 -8.79 2.59 -7.80
C PHE A 33 -10.15 3.30 -7.91
N TYR A 34 -11.06 2.66 -8.64
CA TYR A 34 -12.48 2.92 -8.57
C TYR A 34 -13.17 1.74 -7.89
N GLY A 35 -14.09 2.02 -6.98
CA GLY A 35 -14.85 0.99 -6.25
C GLY A 35 -15.60 1.53 -5.05
N ARG A 36 -16.14 0.61 -4.24
CA ARG A 36 -16.88 0.89 -3.01
C ARG A 36 -16.13 0.39 -1.79
N ILE A 37 -16.13 1.15 -0.72
CA ILE A 37 -15.57 0.73 0.57
C ILE A 37 -16.52 -0.31 1.18
N GLU A 38 -16.04 -1.54 1.36
CA GLU A 38 -16.81 -2.65 1.90
C GLU A 38 -16.60 -2.81 3.40
N ARG A 39 -15.40 -2.50 3.90
CA ARG A 39 -15.07 -2.61 5.32
C ARG A 39 -13.95 -1.64 5.70
N ILE A 40 -14.08 -1.06 6.88
CA ILE A 40 -13.02 -0.34 7.58
C ILE A 40 -12.98 -0.89 9.00
N GLU A 41 -11.80 -1.29 9.47
CA GLU A 41 -11.62 -1.77 10.84
C GLU A 41 -10.34 -1.20 11.43
N LYS A 42 -10.46 -0.48 12.53
CA LYS A 42 -9.33 0.03 13.32
C LYS A 42 -8.89 -1.04 14.31
N PHE A 43 -7.60 -1.33 14.39
CA PHE A 43 -7.06 -2.31 15.32
C PHE A 43 -5.73 -1.86 15.92
N VAL A 44 -5.43 -2.33 17.13
CA VAL A 44 -4.18 -2.04 17.85
C VAL A 44 -3.09 -3.00 17.38
N VAL A 45 -1.93 -2.47 17.00
CA VAL A 45 -0.80 -3.24 16.43
C VAL A 45 0.15 -3.76 17.50
N GLY A 46 0.20 -3.11 18.68
CA GLY A 46 1.01 -3.53 19.82
C GLY A 46 2.16 -2.58 20.12
N ARG A 47 3.31 -3.11 20.60
CA ARG A 47 4.42 -2.29 21.12
C ARG A 47 4.93 -1.32 20.05
N PRO A 48 4.91 0.00 20.30
CA PRO A 48 5.38 0.97 19.34
C PRO A 48 6.87 0.80 19.08
N ASN A 49 7.20 0.71 17.80
CA ASN A 49 8.51 1.05 17.28
C ASN A 49 8.88 2.46 17.78
N ARG A 50 10.17 2.72 18.09
CA ARG A 50 10.65 4.04 18.55
C ARG A 50 10.35 5.20 17.59
N PHE A 51 10.05 4.90 16.33
CA PHE A 51 9.70 5.86 15.27
C PHE A 51 8.20 5.92 14.99
N ALA A 52 7.37 5.13 15.68
CA ALA A 52 5.92 5.17 15.50
C ALA A 52 5.30 6.33 16.29
N GLU A 53 4.39 7.06 15.66
CA GLU A 53 3.60 8.13 16.29
C GLU A 53 2.26 7.60 16.84
N VAL A 54 1.75 6.51 16.26
CA VAL A 54 0.51 5.84 16.69
C VAL A 54 0.74 4.36 16.94
N ASN A 55 -0.16 3.72 17.71
CA ASN A 55 -0.10 2.29 18.06
C ASN A 55 -1.19 1.44 17.38
N TYR A 56 -1.87 2.00 16.40
CA TYR A 56 -2.98 1.36 15.68
C TYR A 56 -2.75 1.40 14.17
N ASP A 57 -3.59 0.64 13.47
CA ASP A 57 -3.69 0.66 12.02
C ASP A 57 -5.14 0.44 11.58
N TYR A 58 -5.42 0.60 10.28
CA TYR A 58 -6.71 0.32 9.67
C TYR A 58 -6.61 -0.76 8.61
N LEU A 59 -7.56 -1.69 8.64
CA LEU A 59 -7.87 -2.60 7.56
C LEU A 59 -8.97 -1.97 6.72
N ILE A 60 -8.66 -1.60 5.48
CA ILE A 60 -9.63 -1.09 4.53
C ILE A 60 -9.80 -2.11 3.40
N LEU A 61 -11.04 -2.56 3.18
CA LEU A 61 -11.41 -3.42 2.05
C LEU A 61 -12.21 -2.61 1.05
N LEU A 62 -11.70 -2.53 -0.18
CA LEU A 62 -12.34 -1.87 -1.31
C LEU A 62 -12.77 -2.92 -2.34
N ARG A 63 -14.05 -2.93 -2.68
CA ARG A 63 -14.62 -3.75 -3.76
C ARG A 63 -14.56 -2.99 -5.07
N ARG A 64 -13.82 -3.51 -6.04
CA ARG A 64 -13.82 -2.99 -7.41
C ARG A 64 -15.08 -3.42 -8.15
N GLU A 65 -15.43 -2.71 -9.22
CA GLU A 65 -16.56 -3.06 -10.10
C GLU A 65 -16.51 -4.51 -10.62
N ASN A 66 -15.31 -5.02 -10.90
CA ASN A 66 -15.11 -6.40 -11.35
C ASN A 66 -15.21 -7.45 -10.24
N GLY A 67 -15.74 -7.08 -9.07
CA GLY A 67 -15.93 -7.95 -7.91
C GLY A 67 -14.66 -8.27 -7.12
N LYS A 68 -13.47 -7.80 -7.53
CA LYS A 68 -12.23 -8.08 -6.79
C LYS A 68 -12.12 -7.19 -5.54
N LEU A 69 -11.58 -7.77 -4.47
CA LEU A 69 -11.19 -7.03 -3.27
C LEU A 69 -9.76 -6.51 -3.39
N ILE A 70 -9.59 -5.26 -2.96
CA ILE A 70 -8.32 -4.67 -2.63
C ILE A 70 -8.28 -4.48 -1.12
N LYS A 71 -7.19 -4.90 -0.50
CA LYS A 71 -6.89 -4.64 0.91
C LYS A 71 -5.88 -3.51 0.97
N ILE A 72 -6.15 -2.51 1.81
CA ILE A 72 -5.31 -1.33 2.02
C ILE A 72 -5.03 -1.21 3.51
N LEU A 73 -3.75 -1.02 3.89
CA LEU A 73 -3.30 -0.78 5.26
C LEU A 73 -2.48 0.52 5.35
N HIS A 74 -2.18 0.95 6.57
CA HIS A 74 -1.32 2.09 6.89
C HIS A 74 -1.89 3.44 6.46
N VAL A 75 -3.21 3.51 6.33
CA VAL A 75 -3.96 4.71 5.94
C VAL A 75 -5.11 4.92 6.91
N GLU A 76 -5.18 6.08 7.55
CA GLU A 76 -6.34 6.53 8.30
C GLU A 76 -7.37 7.13 7.33
N PRO A 77 -8.54 6.49 7.14
CA PRO A 77 -9.48 6.89 6.11
C PRO A 77 -10.26 8.16 6.47
N PHE A 78 -10.53 8.99 5.47
CA PHE A 78 -11.51 10.09 5.55
C PHE A 78 -12.92 9.67 5.10
N ILE A 79 -13.02 8.45 4.58
CA ILE A 79 -14.21 7.85 3.99
C ILE A 79 -14.80 6.80 4.94
N THR A 80 -16.08 6.51 4.77
CA THR A 80 -16.83 5.53 5.56
C THR A 80 -17.25 4.30 4.74
N VAL A 81 -17.68 3.24 5.43
CA VAL A 81 -18.17 2.02 4.79
C VAL A 81 -19.41 2.31 3.95
N GLY A 82 -19.43 1.79 2.73
CA GLY A 82 -20.52 1.97 1.77
C GLY A 82 -20.28 3.09 0.77
N GLU A 83 -19.37 4.02 1.02
CA GLU A 83 -19.06 5.10 0.07
C GLU A 83 -18.25 4.62 -1.14
N GLU A 84 -18.39 5.33 -2.25
CA GLU A 84 -17.63 5.10 -3.48
C GLU A 84 -16.39 6.00 -3.51
N ILE A 85 -15.30 5.47 -4.07
CA ILE A 85 -14.05 6.19 -4.28
C ILE A 85 -13.70 6.15 -5.76
N LYS A 86 -13.23 7.27 -6.29
CA LYS A 86 -12.73 7.41 -7.66
C LYS A 86 -11.21 7.52 -7.69
N LYS A 87 -10.66 7.39 -8.89
CA LYS A 87 -9.22 7.59 -9.10
C LYS A 87 -8.85 9.03 -8.82
N GLY A 88 -7.81 9.24 -8.02
CA GLY A 88 -7.32 10.54 -7.60
C GLY A 88 -8.01 11.09 -6.35
N ASP A 89 -9.08 10.46 -5.87
CA ASP A 89 -9.73 10.89 -4.62
C ASP A 89 -8.81 10.64 -3.43
N LYS A 90 -8.82 11.57 -2.49
CA LYS A 90 -8.08 11.47 -1.23
C LYS A 90 -8.78 10.48 -0.30
N LEU A 91 -8.24 9.27 -0.17
CA LEU A 91 -8.86 8.21 0.63
C LEU A 91 -8.57 8.39 2.13
N GLY A 92 -7.37 8.89 2.47
CA GLY A 92 -6.96 9.02 3.85
C GLY A 92 -5.55 9.60 4.02
N LYS A 93 -5.09 9.69 5.27
CA LYS A 93 -3.74 10.10 5.64
C LYS A 93 -2.86 8.88 5.90
N PHE A 94 -1.59 8.92 5.50
CA PHE A 94 -0.65 7.86 5.88
C PHE A 94 -0.45 7.82 7.40
N LEU A 95 -0.25 6.62 7.93
CA LEU A 95 0.06 6.41 9.34
C LEU A 95 1.54 6.13 9.54
N ILE A 96 2.09 6.71 10.62
CA ILE A 96 3.40 6.34 11.17
C ILE A 96 3.15 5.39 12.34
N ASN A 97 2.93 4.12 12.03
CA ASN A 97 2.55 3.09 13.00
C ASN A 97 3.73 2.12 13.25
N PRO A 98 3.58 1.07 14.07
CA PRO A 98 4.69 0.16 14.35
C PRO A 98 5.24 -0.60 13.13
N TYR A 99 4.45 -0.76 12.06
CA TYR A 99 4.88 -1.39 10.81
C TYR A 99 5.64 -0.43 9.89
N THR A 100 5.27 0.86 9.86
CA THR A 100 5.82 1.86 8.93
C THR A 100 6.86 2.81 9.54
N GLY A 101 6.98 2.86 10.87
CA GLY A 101 7.91 3.77 11.54
C GLY A 101 9.37 3.57 11.09
N GLY A 102 9.99 4.62 10.56
CA GLY A 102 11.37 4.55 10.04
C GLY A 102 11.47 4.05 8.59
N ASP A 103 10.34 3.86 7.91
CA ASP A 103 10.25 3.66 6.46
C ASP A 103 9.63 4.91 5.77
N PHE A 104 9.55 4.92 4.45
CA PHE A 104 8.79 5.96 3.73
C PHE A 104 7.29 5.81 3.98
N LEU A 105 6.54 6.92 3.99
CA LEU A 105 5.10 6.88 4.19
C LEU A 105 4.39 6.30 2.97
N HIS A 106 3.56 5.27 3.17
CA HIS A 106 2.90 4.57 2.08
C HIS A 106 1.62 3.87 2.52
N ALA A 107 0.81 3.50 1.54
CA ALA A 107 -0.26 2.53 1.70
C ALA A 107 0.25 1.16 1.27
N HIS A 108 0.05 0.15 2.12
CA HIS A 108 0.29 -1.25 1.76
C HIS A 108 -0.96 -1.82 1.08
N ILE A 109 -0.81 -2.26 -0.16
CA ILE A 109 -1.92 -2.67 -1.02
C ILE A 109 -1.78 -4.14 -1.43
N GLU A 110 -2.80 -4.95 -1.17
CA GLU A 110 -2.93 -6.32 -1.66
C GLU A 110 -4.16 -6.50 -2.56
N GLY A 111 -4.18 -7.58 -3.35
CA GLY A 111 -5.31 -7.91 -4.25
C GLY A 111 -5.09 -7.46 -5.70
N LEU A 112 -3.92 -6.89 -6.02
CA LEU A 112 -3.49 -6.61 -7.38
C LEU A 112 -2.73 -7.82 -7.95
N ARG A 113 -3.12 -8.27 -9.15
CA ARG A 113 -2.35 -9.26 -9.90
C ARG A 113 -1.40 -8.52 -10.84
N ILE A 114 -0.13 -8.54 -10.51
CA ILE A 114 0.92 -7.96 -11.35
C ILE A 114 1.77 -9.10 -11.89
N LYS A 115 1.95 -9.14 -13.21
CA LYS A 115 2.78 -10.14 -13.89
C LYS A 115 4.01 -9.41 -14.40
N PHE A 116 5.17 -9.74 -13.84
CA PHE A 116 6.44 -9.35 -14.45
C PHE A 116 6.63 -10.23 -15.69
N PRO A 117 6.78 -9.64 -16.90
CA PRO A 117 7.08 -10.42 -18.08
C PRO A 117 8.43 -11.13 -17.87
N LYS A 118 8.52 -12.39 -18.28
CA LYS A 118 9.79 -13.11 -18.27
C LYS A 118 10.72 -12.39 -19.26
N LEU A 119 11.89 -11.96 -18.80
CA LEU A 119 12.93 -11.46 -19.69
C LEU A 119 13.35 -12.62 -20.61
N THR A 120 12.93 -12.58 -21.86
CA THR A 120 13.25 -13.61 -22.87
C THR A 120 14.51 -13.29 -23.67
N LYS A 121 14.95 -12.03 -23.63
CA LYS A 121 16.21 -11.56 -24.20
C LYS A 121 17.00 -10.87 -23.10
N TYR A 122 18.21 -11.37 -22.86
CA TYR A 122 19.16 -10.76 -21.94
C TYR A 122 19.89 -9.62 -22.69
N ASP A 123 19.79 -8.39 -22.20
CA ASP A 123 20.48 -7.23 -22.78
C ASP A 123 21.70 -6.88 -21.92
N GLU A 124 22.89 -7.20 -22.43
CA GLU A 124 24.16 -6.94 -21.74
C GLU A 124 24.42 -5.45 -21.50
N ARG A 125 23.75 -4.55 -22.23
CA ARG A 125 23.84 -3.10 -22.01
C ARG A 125 23.15 -2.66 -20.72
N GLY A 126 22.25 -3.48 -20.17
CA GLY A 126 21.58 -3.23 -18.89
C GLY A 126 22.40 -3.62 -17.67
N ILE A 127 23.60 -4.18 -17.86
CA ILE A 127 24.48 -4.57 -16.76
C ILE A 127 25.12 -3.30 -16.19
N GLY A 128 24.71 -2.93 -14.97
CA GLY A 128 25.47 -2.00 -14.16
C GLY A 128 26.86 -2.60 -13.93
N LYS A 129 27.92 -1.88 -14.31
CA LYS A 129 29.28 -2.27 -13.93
C LYS A 129 29.43 -1.99 -12.44
N VAL A 130 29.75 -3.02 -11.66
CA VAL A 130 30.22 -2.83 -10.29
C VAL A 130 31.60 -2.19 -10.40
N VAL A 131 31.71 -0.95 -9.95
CA VAL A 131 32.96 -0.20 -9.78
C VAL A 131 33.34 -0.16 -8.32
#